data_AF-A0A3A5JRS1-F1
#
_entry.id   AF-A0A3A5JRS1-F1
#
_cell.length_a   1.000
_cell.length_b   1.000
_cell.length_c   1.000
_cell.angle_alpha   90.00
_cell.angle_beta   90.00
_cell.angle_gamma   90.00
#
_symmetry.space_group_name_H-M   'P 1'
#
loop_
_entity.id
_entity.type
_entity.pdbx_description
1 polymer ?
#
loop_
_entity_poly.entity_id
_entity_poly.type
_entity_poly.pdbx_seq_one_letter_code
_entity_poly.pdbx_strand_id
1 'polypeptide(L)'
;MKKYLPIMLFLFFYSGVSEANCTHRTLRCINTSLGLLEQKTLSESNDGYSHLSLNGKEIYKAKASYIVVGYDEDGIFKDKKYYLTKATVSYTSDDPCYPDKPGAHCGMNAILDLTSGRPIISNGFFSEFGESKITWVSWGKANSIIVIDDELRFKYSNGHVERVTNAKDSMTDNKAKE
;
A
#
# COMPACT_ATOMS: atom_id res chain seq x y z
N MET A 1 -54.03 -17.87 35.71
CA MET A 1 -52.79 -18.26 35.00
C MET A 1 -52.33 -17.07 34.16
N LYS A 2 -51.29 -16.35 34.58
CA LYS A 2 -50.74 -15.19 33.84
C LYS A 2 -49.71 -15.70 32.84
N LYS A 3 -49.96 -15.54 31.55
CA LYS A 3 -49.00 -15.85 30.47
C LYS A 3 -48.08 -14.63 30.28
N TYR A 4 -46.81 -14.78 30.65
CA TYR A 4 -45.78 -13.81 30.32
C TYR A 4 -45.21 -14.16 28.95
N LEU A 5 -45.43 -13.27 27.98
CA LEU A 5 -44.85 -13.33 26.64
C LEU A 5 -43.40 -12.80 26.74
N PRO A 6 -42.36 -13.56 26.35
CA PRO A 6 -41.01 -13.04 26.37
C PRO A 6 -40.85 -12.09 25.17
N ILE A 7 -40.61 -10.81 25.46
CA ILE A 7 -40.23 -9.80 24.47
C ILE A 7 -38.80 -10.14 24.02
N MET A 8 -38.68 -10.67 22.80
CA MET A 8 -37.41 -10.95 22.13
C MET A 8 -36.80 -9.61 21.71
N LEU A 9 -35.82 -9.14 22.48
CA LEU A 9 -35.08 -7.91 22.22
C LEU A 9 -34.10 -8.17 21.06
N PHE A 10 -34.52 -7.92 19.82
CA PHE A 10 -33.63 -7.90 18.66
C PHE A 10 -32.72 -6.67 18.78
N LEU A 11 -31.53 -6.86 19.34
CA LEU A 11 -30.40 -5.93 19.20
C LEU A 11 -29.97 -5.94 17.73
N PHE A 12 -30.58 -5.07 16.93
CA PHE A 12 -30.02 -4.68 15.64
C PHE A 12 -28.70 -3.96 15.93
N PHE A 13 -27.61 -4.70 15.83
CA PHE A 13 -26.28 -4.12 15.63
C PHE A 13 -26.32 -3.43 14.27
N TYR A 14 -26.73 -2.16 14.24
CA TYR A 14 -26.34 -1.28 13.16
C TYR A 14 -24.82 -1.21 13.23
N SER A 15 -24.14 -1.93 12.35
CA SER A 15 -22.77 -1.62 11.98
C SER A 15 -22.80 -0.19 11.48
N GLY A 16 -22.45 0.76 12.35
CA GLY A 16 -22.27 2.15 11.98
C GLY A 16 -21.21 2.18 10.91
N VAL A 17 -21.63 2.32 9.66
CA VAL A 17 -20.76 2.76 8.60
C VAL A 17 -20.44 4.19 8.97
N SER A 18 -19.31 4.39 9.63
CA SER A 18 -18.72 5.72 9.76
C SER A 18 -18.37 6.12 8.33
N GLU A 19 -19.31 6.76 7.63
CA GLU A 19 -19.02 7.56 6.46
C GLU A 19 -18.08 8.66 6.94
N ALA A 20 -16.78 8.39 6.86
CA ALA A 20 -15.81 9.44 6.89
C ALA A 20 -16.19 10.42 5.77
N ASN A 21 -16.53 11.65 6.15
CA ASN A 21 -16.89 12.74 5.25
C ASN A 21 -15.64 13.16 4.46
N CYS A 22 -15.18 12.29 3.55
CA CYS A 22 -14.07 12.65 2.68
C CYS A 22 -14.62 13.25 1.39
N THR A 23 -14.30 14.52 1.17
CA THR A 23 -14.67 15.23 -0.06
C THR A 23 -13.58 15.05 -1.10
N HIS A 24 -13.97 14.78 -2.35
CA HIS A 24 -13.10 14.51 -3.51
C HIS A 24 -12.02 15.57 -3.86
N ARG A 25 -11.90 16.65 -3.08
CA ARG A 25 -11.00 17.78 -3.37
C ARG A 25 -9.62 17.67 -2.73
N THR A 26 -9.34 16.63 -1.93
CA THR A 26 -8.03 16.41 -1.31
C THR A 26 -7.36 15.17 -1.90
N LEU A 27 -6.02 15.21 -2.05
CA LEU A 27 -5.16 14.06 -2.42
C LEU A 27 -5.30 12.85 -1.46
N ARG A 28 -6.09 13.00 -0.39
CA ARG A 28 -6.37 11.99 0.62
C ARG A 28 -7.50 11.05 0.23
N CYS A 29 -8.26 11.33 -0.85
CA CYS A 29 -9.38 10.50 -1.27
C CYS A 29 -9.43 10.24 -2.77
N ILE A 30 -9.16 8.99 -3.15
CA ILE A 30 -8.98 8.54 -4.53
C ILE A 30 -10.10 7.54 -4.89
N ASN A 31 -10.75 7.75 -6.03
CA ASN A 31 -11.72 6.79 -6.55
C ASN A 31 -11.02 5.56 -7.13
N THR A 32 -11.45 4.38 -6.70
CA THR A 32 -10.91 3.10 -7.16
C THR A 32 -12.01 2.17 -7.66
N SER A 33 -11.64 1.10 -8.36
CA SER A 33 -12.55 0.05 -8.80
C SER A 33 -13.33 -0.61 -7.64
N LEU A 34 -12.83 -0.52 -6.41
CA LEU A 34 -13.35 -1.17 -5.21
C LEU A 34 -14.00 -0.20 -4.21
N GLY A 35 -14.14 1.07 -4.56
CA GLY A 35 -14.69 2.12 -3.70
C GLY A 35 -13.71 3.25 -3.45
N LEU A 36 -13.86 3.94 -2.32
CA LEU A 36 -13.03 5.09 -1.98
C LEU A 36 -11.76 4.66 -1.25
N LEU A 37 -10.59 5.05 -1.75
CA LEU A 37 -9.32 4.92 -1.04
C LEU A 37 -9.07 6.20 -0.24
N GLU A 38 -8.94 6.07 1.07
CA GLU A 38 -8.89 7.18 2.03
C GLU A 38 -7.59 7.12 2.83
N GLN A 39 -6.94 8.27 2.97
CA GLN A 39 -5.73 8.42 3.75
C GLN A 39 -5.99 9.25 5.01
N LYS A 40 -5.50 8.75 6.14
CA LYS A 40 -5.43 9.48 7.40
C LYS A 40 -3.96 9.63 7.82
N THR A 41 -3.49 10.87 7.96
CA THR A 41 -2.11 11.14 8.38
C THR A 41 -1.93 10.96 9.89
N LEU A 42 -0.68 10.91 10.36
CA LEU A 42 -0.36 10.78 11.79
C LEU A 42 -1.00 11.88 12.63
N SER A 43 -1.01 13.12 12.13
CA SER A 43 -1.61 14.26 12.83
C SER A 43 -3.14 14.19 12.91
N GLU A 44 -3.78 13.34 12.11
CA GLU A 44 -5.23 13.16 12.09
C GLU A 44 -5.67 11.90 12.86
N SER A 45 -4.83 10.88 12.94
CA SER A 45 -5.17 9.56 13.47
C SER A 45 -5.29 9.52 14.99
N ASN A 46 -4.51 10.33 15.70
CA ASN A 46 -4.37 10.36 17.16
C ASN A 46 -3.87 9.02 17.76
N ASP A 47 -3.34 8.10 16.97
CA ASP A 47 -2.78 6.83 17.46
C ASP A 47 -1.27 6.67 17.20
N GLY A 48 -0.65 7.68 16.57
CA GLY A 48 0.78 7.68 16.22
C GLY A 48 1.11 7.03 14.87
N TYR A 49 0.10 6.74 14.04
CA TYR A 49 0.29 6.11 12.73
C TYR A 49 -0.43 6.85 11.62
N SER A 50 0.06 6.69 10.40
CA SER A 50 -0.70 6.98 9.20
C SER A 50 -1.44 5.72 8.73
N HIS A 51 -2.64 5.91 8.19
CA HIS A 51 -3.54 4.83 7.76
C HIS A 51 -3.97 5.01 6.31
N LEU A 52 -4.15 3.88 5.65
CA LEU A 52 -4.80 3.77 4.36
C LEU A 52 -6.00 2.84 4.50
N SER A 53 -7.18 3.34 4.14
CA SER A 53 -8.44 2.60 4.21
C SER A 53 -9.07 2.51 2.83
N LEU A 54 -9.71 1.39 2.52
CA LEU A 54 -10.49 1.19 1.31
C LEU A 54 -11.93 0.92 1.68
N ASN A 55 -12.83 1.80 1.25
CA ASN A 55 -14.25 1.76 1.54
C ASN A 55 -14.52 1.61 3.06
N GLY A 56 -13.87 2.44 3.87
CA GLY A 56 -13.96 2.42 5.33
C GLY A 56 -13.20 1.29 6.04
N LYS A 57 -12.59 0.34 5.33
CA LYS A 57 -11.79 -0.73 5.93
C LYS A 57 -10.29 -0.44 5.85
N GLU A 58 -9.59 -0.44 6.97
CA GLU A 58 -8.13 -0.31 6.99
C GLU A 58 -7.47 -1.43 6.18
N ILE A 59 -6.61 -1.05 5.23
CA ILE A 59 -5.80 -1.96 4.43
C ILE A 59 -4.32 -1.81 4.73
N TYR A 60 -3.87 -0.63 5.18
CA TYR A 60 -2.48 -0.39 5.51
C TYR A 60 -2.32 0.57 6.68
N LYS A 61 -1.28 0.35 7.48
CA LYS A 61 -0.94 1.18 8.65
C LYS A 61 0.58 1.28 8.75
N ALA A 62 1.09 2.50 8.90
CA ALA A 62 2.53 2.76 8.96
C ALA A 62 2.85 3.81 10.03
N LYS A 63 3.94 3.60 10.77
CA LYS A 63 4.46 4.58 11.72
C LYS A 63 5.30 5.59 10.94
N ALA A 64 4.60 6.60 10.45
CA ALA A 64 5.13 7.64 9.58
C ALA A 64 4.21 8.86 9.64
N SER A 65 4.77 10.04 9.41
CA SER A 65 4.02 11.29 9.33
C SER A 65 2.91 11.26 8.27
N TYR A 66 3.17 10.68 7.10
CA TYR A 66 2.19 10.46 6.02
C TYR A 66 2.59 9.27 5.15
N ILE A 67 1.62 8.76 4.41
CA ILE A 67 1.78 7.76 3.35
C ILE A 67 1.63 8.49 2.00
N VAL A 68 2.42 8.12 1.01
CA VAL A 68 2.30 8.62 -0.36
C VAL A 68 1.67 7.53 -1.20
N VAL A 69 0.59 7.86 -1.90
CA VAL A 69 -0.01 6.99 -2.91
C VAL A 69 0.36 7.54 -4.27
N GLY A 70 1.32 6.90 -4.94
CA GLY A 70 1.69 7.21 -6.31
C GLY A 70 0.87 6.37 -7.27
N TYR A 71 0.14 7.00 -8.17
CA TYR A 71 -0.60 6.28 -9.20
C TYR A 71 -0.24 6.86 -10.56
N ASP A 72 -0.14 5.97 -11.54
CA ASP A 72 -0.02 6.38 -12.93
C ASP A 72 -1.40 6.73 -13.49
N GLU A 73 -1.43 7.25 -14.70
CA GLU A 73 -2.62 7.53 -15.51
C GLU A 73 -3.19 6.26 -16.18
N ASP A 74 -2.57 5.08 -15.96
CA ASP A 74 -2.88 3.75 -16.53
C ASP A 74 -4.07 3.00 -15.87
N GLY A 75 -4.93 3.71 -15.15
CA GLY A 75 -6.16 3.18 -14.58
C GLY A 75 -7.23 2.90 -15.64
N ILE A 76 -8.37 2.39 -15.19
CA ILE A 76 -9.49 2.04 -16.09
C ILE A 76 -10.44 3.21 -16.19
N PHE A 77 -10.68 3.69 -17.42
CA PHE A 77 -11.81 4.57 -17.68
C PHE A 77 -13.09 3.74 -17.89
N LYS A 78 -14.08 3.90 -17.00
CA LYS A 78 -15.40 3.29 -17.11
C LYS A 78 -16.47 4.35 -16.81
N ASP A 79 -17.55 4.39 -17.59
CA ASP A 79 -18.66 5.33 -17.38
C ASP A 79 -18.21 6.81 -17.23
N LYS A 80 -17.20 7.21 -18.02
CA LYS A 80 -16.55 8.54 -17.98
C LYS A 80 -15.85 8.88 -16.65
N LYS A 81 -15.53 7.87 -15.84
CA LYS A 81 -14.76 8.01 -14.60
C LYS A 81 -13.47 7.21 -14.69
N TYR A 82 -12.39 7.79 -14.18
CA TYR A 82 -11.10 7.12 -14.01
C TYR A 82 -11.11 6.32 -12.72
N TYR A 83 -10.69 5.05 -12.80
CA TYR A 83 -10.59 4.14 -11.67
C TYR A 83 -9.17 3.65 -11.52
N LEU A 84 -8.57 3.96 -10.37
CA LEU A 84 -7.28 3.42 -9.97
C LEU A 84 -7.35 1.89 -9.87
N THR A 85 -6.41 1.20 -10.53
CA THR A 85 -6.29 -0.26 -10.49
C THR A 85 -5.01 -0.75 -9.84
N LYS A 86 -3.91 0.01 -9.94
CA LYS A 86 -2.66 -0.25 -9.23
C LYS A 86 -2.05 1.07 -8.79
N ALA A 87 -1.44 1.07 -7.62
CA ALA A 87 -0.70 2.22 -7.09
C ALA A 87 0.54 1.76 -6.34
N THR A 88 1.52 2.65 -6.25
CA THR A 88 2.59 2.56 -5.27
C THR A 88 2.11 3.15 -3.95
N VAL A 89 2.58 2.56 -2.86
CA VAL A 89 2.41 3.04 -1.50
C VAL A 89 3.81 3.24 -0.94
N SER A 90 4.17 4.47 -0.62
CA SER A 90 5.52 4.82 -0.16
C SER A 90 5.45 5.63 1.13
N TYR A 91 6.37 5.43 2.07
CA TYR A 91 6.48 6.28 3.26
C TYR A 91 7.90 6.23 3.82
N THR A 92 8.29 7.25 4.57
CA THR A 92 9.50 7.22 5.39
C THR A 92 9.10 6.86 6.81
N SER A 93 9.62 5.76 7.34
CA SER A 93 9.30 5.33 8.70
C SER A 93 9.90 6.27 9.74
N ASP A 94 9.15 6.58 10.79
CA ASP A 94 9.68 7.32 11.93
C ASP A 94 10.65 6.46 12.78
N ASP A 95 10.70 5.14 12.56
CA ASP A 95 11.67 4.26 13.18
C ASP A 95 13.00 4.26 12.39
N PRO A 96 14.15 4.21 13.08
CA PRO A 96 15.45 4.13 12.41
C PRO A 96 15.63 2.78 11.70
N CYS A 97 16.19 2.81 10.49
CA CYS A 97 16.55 1.59 9.74
C CYS A 97 17.61 0.75 10.45
N TYR A 98 18.57 1.46 11.02
CA TYR A 98 19.89 0.97 11.37
C TYR A 98 20.12 1.30 12.83
N PRO A 99 20.27 0.30 13.72
CA PRO A 99 20.55 0.53 15.14
C PRO A 99 21.80 1.40 15.36
N ASP A 100 22.75 1.35 14.42
CA ASP A 100 24.05 2.02 14.43
C ASP A 100 24.05 3.38 13.72
N LYS A 101 22.95 3.79 13.06
CA LYS A 101 22.85 5.10 12.38
C LYS A 101 21.62 5.89 12.87
N PRO A 102 21.69 6.48 14.06
CA PRO A 102 20.60 7.30 14.60
C PRO A 102 20.28 8.47 13.65
N GLY A 103 19.00 8.59 13.27
CA GLY A 103 18.49 9.59 12.33
C GLY A 103 18.36 9.13 10.87
N ALA A 104 18.89 7.95 10.51
CA ALA A 104 18.65 7.34 9.20
C ALA A 104 17.29 6.62 9.20
N HIS A 105 16.32 7.19 8.49
CA HIS A 105 14.97 6.65 8.34
C HIS A 105 14.79 5.88 7.04
N CYS A 106 13.97 4.84 7.06
CA CYS A 106 13.79 3.96 5.90
C CYS A 106 12.62 4.42 5.06
N GLY A 107 12.89 4.73 3.80
CA GLY A 107 11.88 4.74 2.76
C GLY A 107 11.40 3.31 2.52
N MET A 108 10.14 3.06 2.78
CA MET A 108 9.46 1.79 2.51
C MET A 108 8.50 1.97 1.36
N ASN A 109 8.45 0.97 0.48
CA ASN A 109 7.53 0.93 -0.66
C ASN A 109 6.73 -0.37 -0.66
N ALA A 110 5.51 -0.30 -1.19
CA ALA A 110 4.66 -1.44 -1.48
C ALA A 110 3.83 -1.14 -2.74
N ILE A 111 3.22 -2.18 -3.30
CA ILE A 111 2.25 -2.07 -4.39
C ILE A 111 0.86 -2.39 -3.85
N LEU A 112 -0.07 -1.49 -4.10
CA LEU A 112 -1.50 -1.71 -3.94
C LEU A 112 -2.08 -2.15 -5.29
N ASP A 113 -2.61 -3.36 -5.36
CA ASP A 113 -3.28 -3.92 -6.53
C ASP A 113 -4.79 -4.10 -6.26
N LEU A 114 -5.59 -3.40 -7.06
CA LEU A 114 -7.05 -3.31 -7.02
C LEU A 114 -7.68 -3.90 -8.31
N THR A 115 -6.90 -4.61 -9.12
CA THR A 115 -7.38 -5.25 -10.36
C THR A 115 -8.31 -6.43 -10.08
N SER A 116 -8.16 -7.07 -8.91
CA SER A 116 -9.02 -8.15 -8.46
C SER A 116 -10.19 -7.61 -7.62
N GLY A 117 -11.23 -8.41 -7.39
CA GLY A 117 -12.35 -8.03 -6.51
C GLY A 117 -11.97 -7.87 -5.03
N ARG A 118 -10.70 -8.09 -4.67
CA ARG A 118 -10.14 -7.89 -3.32
C ARG A 118 -8.83 -7.09 -3.43
N PRO A 119 -8.56 -6.13 -2.52
CA PRO A 119 -7.30 -5.40 -2.53
C PRO A 119 -6.15 -6.33 -2.13
N ILE A 120 -5.03 -6.21 -2.82
CA ILE A 120 -3.78 -6.91 -2.50
C ILE A 120 -2.73 -5.84 -2.22
N ILE A 121 -2.07 -5.92 -1.07
CA ILE A 121 -0.88 -5.12 -0.77
C ILE A 121 0.32 -6.05 -0.79
N SER A 122 1.36 -5.68 -1.51
CA SER A 122 2.57 -6.49 -1.58
C SER A 122 3.36 -6.50 -0.28
N ASN A 123 4.37 -7.37 -0.19
CA ASN A 123 5.44 -7.14 0.78
C ASN A 123 6.12 -5.79 0.54
N GLY A 124 6.72 -5.27 1.62
CA GLY A 124 7.55 -4.07 1.56
C GLY A 124 8.85 -4.32 0.78
N PHE A 125 9.33 -3.28 0.10
CA PHE A 125 10.63 -3.24 -0.57
C PHE A 125 11.26 -1.85 -0.40
N PHE A 126 12.59 -1.81 -0.33
CA PHE A 126 13.35 -0.61 -0.03
C PHE A 126 14.76 -0.69 -0.61
N SER A 127 15.42 0.46 -0.74
CA SER A 127 16.86 0.53 -1.04
C SER A 127 17.68 0.18 0.20
N GLU A 128 18.79 -0.53 -0.01
CA GLU A 128 19.80 -0.77 1.03
C GLU A 128 20.45 0.54 1.51
N PHE A 129 20.28 1.64 0.78
CA PHE A 129 20.85 2.95 1.12
C PHE A 129 19.90 3.86 1.94
N GLY A 130 18.75 3.35 2.36
CA GLY A 130 17.83 4.01 3.31
C GLY A 130 16.74 4.85 2.61
N GLU A 131 17.13 5.82 1.77
CA GLU A 131 16.16 6.51 0.91
C GLU A 131 15.72 5.58 -0.22
N SER A 132 14.41 5.42 -0.40
CA SER A 132 13.86 4.51 -1.40
C SER A 132 12.72 5.17 -2.13
N LYS A 133 13.02 6.21 -2.91
CA LYS A 133 12.01 6.84 -3.75
C LYS A 133 11.84 6.04 -5.03
N ILE A 134 10.59 5.83 -5.43
CA ILE A 134 10.27 5.26 -6.74
C ILE A 134 10.52 6.33 -7.81
N THR A 135 11.37 6.01 -8.78
CA THR A 135 11.68 6.88 -9.91
C THR A 135 10.75 6.64 -11.08
N TRP A 136 10.44 5.38 -11.37
CA TRP A 136 9.48 5.01 -12.41
C TRP A 136 8.87 3.63 -12.16
N VAL A 137 7.68 3.41 -12.74
CA VAL A 137 7.00 2.12 -12.76
C VAL A 137 6.50 1.84 -14.17
N SER A 138 6.69 0.62 -14.67
CA SER A 138 5.96 0.12 -15.84
C SER A 138 4.88 -0.83 -15.35
N TRP A 139 3.63 -0.42 -15.56
CA TRP A 139 2.46 -1.23 -15.20
C TRP A 139 2.16 -2.22 -16.32
N GLY A 140 2.29 -3.51 -16.00
CA GLY A 140 1.73 -4.56 -16.83
C GLY A 140 0.46 -5.11 -16.20
N LYS A 141 -0.33 -5.83 -17.01
CA LYS A 141 -1.57 -6.48 -16.54
C LYS A 141 -1.27 -7.52 -15.44
N ALA A 142 -0.30 -8.40 -15.70
CA ALA A 142 0.07 -9.49 -14.79
C ALA A 142 1.26 -9.14 -13.85
N ASN A 143 2.21 -8.35 -14.33
CA ASN A 143 3.43 -8.00 -13.59
C ASN A 143 3.70 -6.51 -13.74
N SER A 144 4.43 -5.91 -12.80
CA SER A 144 4.96 -4.55 -12.94
C SER A 144 6.45 -4.54 -12.69
N ILE A 145 7.17 -3.64 -13.38
CA ILE A 145 8.58 -3.37 -13.09
C ILE A 145 8.65 -2.02 -12.39
N ILE A 146 9.29 -2.00 -11.22
CA ILE A 146 9.47 -0.80 -10.40
C ILE A 146 10.95 -0.49 -10.35
N VAL A 147 11.30 0.79 -10.45
CA VAL A 147 12.66 1.25 -10.25
C VAL A 147 12.68 2.37 -9.22
N ILE A 148 13.72 2.33 -8.38
CA ILE A 148 13.98 3.32 -7.34
C ILE A 148 15.28 4.08 -7.63
N ASP A 149 15.59 5.12 -6.84
CA ASP A 149 16.68 6.09 -7.09
C ASP A 149 18.04 5.48 -7.46
N ASP A 150 18.38 4.29 -6.96
CA ASP A 150 19.66 3.61 -7.20
C ASP A 150 19.65 2.68 -8.44
N GLU A 151 18.73 2.91 -9.38
CA GLU A 151 18.43 2.02 -10.53
C GLU A 151 18.06 0.58 -10.14
N LEU A 152 17.86 0.32 -8.85
CA LEU A 152 17.44 -0.98 -8.36
C LEU A 152 16.07 -1.32 -8.93
N ARG A 153 16.01 -2.47 -9.59
CA ARG A 153 14.81 -2.93 -10.28
C ARG A 153 14.12 -3.98 -9.43
N PHE A 154 12.82 -3.84 -9.33
CA PHE A 154 11.96 -4.77 -8.64
C PHE A 154 10.85 -5.23 -9.57
N LYS A 155 10.42 -6.47 -9.40
CA LYS A 155 9.30 -7.05 -10.12
C LYS A 155 8.18 -7.33 -9.15
N TYR A 156 7.02 -6.76 -9.43
CA TYR A 156 5.77 -7.14 -8.80
C TYR A 156 5.09 -8.28 -9.58
N SER A 157 4.64 -9.32 -8.87
CA SER A 157 3.78 -10.36 -9.41
C SER A 157 2.92 -10.95 -8.29
N ASN A 158 1.60 -10.95 -8.48
CA ASN A 158 0.63 -11.62 -7.59
C ASN A 158 0.82 -11.33 -6.08
N GLY A 159 0.95 -10.05 -5.72
CA GLY A 159 1.12 -9.65 -4.32
C GLY A 159 2.54 -9.81 -3.78
N HIS A 160 3.51 -10.19 -4.60
CA HIS A 160 4.91 -10.27 -4.19
C HIS A 160 5.77 -9.29 -4.99
N VAL A 161 6.72 -8.65 -4.32
CA VAL A 161 7.76 -7.81 -4.94
C VAL A 161 9.11 -8.42 -4.63
N GLU A 162 9.89 -8.68 -5.68
CA GLU A 162 11.24 -9.24 -5.61
C GLU A 162 12.24 -8.35 -6.34
N ARG A 163 13.48 -8.27 -5.83
CA ARG A 163 14.58 -7.57 -6.52
C ARG A 163 14.99 -8.37 -7.75
N VAL A 164 15.05 -7.71 -8.90
CA VAL A 164 15.58 -8.30 -10.13
C VAL A 164 17.11 -8.26 -10.04
N THR A 165 17.71 -9.41 -9.74
CA THR A 165 19.15 -9.58 -9.82
C THR A 165 19.52 -10.00 -11.24
N ASN A 166 20.49 -9.32 -11.85
CA ASN A 166 21.08 -9.82 -13.08
C ASN A 166 21.84 -11.10 -12.73
N ALA A 167 21.41 -12.26 -13.24
CA ALA A 167 22.07 -13.56 -13.04
C ALA A 167 23.42 -13.69 -13.79
N LYS A 168 24.25 -12.63 -13.80
CA LYS A 168 25.62 -12.66 -14.32
C LYS A 168 26.69 -12.80 -13.24
N ASP A 169 26.33 -12.67 -11.96
CA ASP A 169 27.30 -12.72 -10.85
C ASP A 169 27.31 -14.04 -10.06
N SER A 170 26.70 -15.11 -10.58
CA SER A 170 26.74 -16.46 -9.96
C SER A 170 27.54 -17.51 -10.77
N MET A 171 28.33 -17.09 -11.76
CA MET A 171 29.23 -17.97 -12.52
C MET A 171 30.72 -17.63 -12.32
N THR A 172 31.15 -17.39 -11.10
CA THR A 172 32.57 -17.41 -10.74
C THR A 172 32.75 -17.97 -9.33
N ASP A 173 32.44 -19.25 -9.12
CA ASP A 173 33.01 -19.98 -7.98
C ASP A 173 33.03 -21.51 -8.11
N ASN A 174 33.18 -22.06 -9.32
CA ASN A 174 33.35 -23.52 -9.51
C ASN A 174 34.35 -23.87 -10.63
N LYS A 175 35.48 -23.15 -10.69
CA LYS A 175 36.68 -23.60 -11.41
C LYS A 175 37.95 -23.24 -10.63
N ALA A 176 38.19 -23.97 -9.56
CA ALA A 176 39.52 -24.14 -8.98
C ALA A 176 39.55 -25.43 -8.14
N LYS A 177 39.60 -26.58 -8.81
CA LYS A 177 40.12 -27.84 -8.28
C LYS A 177 40.36 -28.80 -9.45
N GLU A 178 41.51 -28.64 -10.08
CA GLU A 178 42.33 -29.72 -10.64
C GLU A 178 43.76 -29.50 -10.14
#